data_AF-A0A843RHE0-F1
#
_entry.id   AF-A0A843RHE0-F1
#
_cell.length_a   1.000
_cell.length_b   1.000
_cell.length_c   1.000
_cell.angle_alpha   90.00
_cell.angle_beta   90.00
_cell.angle_gamma   90.00
#
_symmetry.space_group_name_H-M   'P 1'
#
loop_
_entity.id
_entity.type
_entity.pdbx_description
1 polymer ?
#
loop_
_entity_poly.entity_id
_entity_poly.type
_entity_poly.pdbx_seq_one_letter_code
_entity_poly.pdbx_strand_id
1 'polypeptide(L)'
;MLVVPGGVAAQSLESLGFRPFFAEPSGSMKVELRPVVRPDDALLDGQPAFGSGRIAEVWLIAPTTRYDHAALGDAVEAGGLLLRLRDGSERRLVLPEDHVFEDLHPRLADLDRDGEDEIIVVRASLDGGAVLTLYGLVDDELRLLAEGPRHLQRHRWLNPIGAADFDGDGTVEVAYVETPHIGGILRIVSLQDGQLVEEASLAGFSNHVIGTRELGLSAILDFDEDGLPEIFLPSARRRSLRVLRYSDGEIRLLGRGLYDAQIIGDFRLEDLDGNGMDEVIFQLDDGLEVRLYR
;
A
#
# COMPACT_ATOMS: atom_id res chain seq x y z
N MET A 1 -33.60 -4.12 -2.73
CA MET A 1 -33.93 -5.16 -3.72
C MET A 1 -32.63 -5.48 -4.46
N LEU A 2 -31.97 -6.59 -4.11
CA LEU A 2 -30.73 -7.02 -4.77
C LEU A 2 -31.06 -7.43 -6.21
N VAL A 3 -30.32 -6.88 -7.19
CA VAL A 3 -30.32 -7.40 -8.56
C VAL A 3 -28.94 -7.98 -8.80
N VAL A 4 -28.87 -9.32 -8.84
CA VAL A 4 -27.66 -10.07 -9.20
C VAL A 4 -27.88 -10.64 -10.60
N PRO A 5 -27.05 -10.31 -11.61
CA PRO A 5 -27.09 -11.02 -12.88
C PRO A 5 -26.47 -12.40 -12.69
N GLY A 6 -27.25 -13.47 -12.91
CA GLY A 6 -26.75 -14.84 -12.91
C GLY A 6 -26.84 -15.59 -11.57
N GLY A 7 -28.07 -15.83 -11.10
CA GLY A 7 -28.47 -17.10 -10.49
C GLY A 7 -27.73 -17.63 -9.25
N VAL A 8 -27.86 -16.96 -8.11
CA VAL A 8 -28.42 -17.50 -6.84
C VAL A 8 -29.02 -16.31 -6.10
N ALA A 9 -30.33 -16.31 -5.86
CA ALA A 9 -30.99 -15.27 -5.08
C ALA A 9 -30.74 -15.53 -3.58
N ALA A 10 -29.76 -14.85 -2.99
CA ALA A 10 -29.68 -14.76 -1.53
C ALA A 10 -30.84 -13.86 -1.05
N GLN A 11 -31.75 -14.43 -0.26
CA GLN A 11 -32.99 -13.75 0.16
C GLN A 11 -32.78 -12.74 1.30
N SER A 12 -31.67 -12.84 2.05
CA SER A 12 -31.24 -11.83 3.03
C SER A 12 -29.77 -12.01 3.44
N LEU A 13 -29.15 -10.99 4.02
CA LEU A 13 -27.79 -11.05 4.57
C LEU A 13 -27.66 -12.09 5.70
N GLU A 14 -28.76 -12.41 6.39
CA GLU A 14 -28.78 -13.42 7.45
C GLU A 14 -28.59 -14.84 6.89
N SER A 15 -28.99 -15.07 5.63
CA SER A 15 -28.74 -16.35 4.95
C SER A 15 -27.25 -16.58 4.64
N LEU A 16 -26.42 -15.53 4.75
CA LEU A 16 -24.95 -15.58 4.65
C LEU A 16 -24.27 -15.51 6.03
N GLY A 17 -25.02 -15.63 7.13
CA GLY A 17 -24.47 -15.66 8.49
C GLY A 17 -24.30 -14.29 9.17
N PHE A 18 -24.68 -13.19 8.52
CA PHE A 18 -24.65 -11.86 9.14
C PHE A 18 -25.84 -11.68 10.10
N ARG A 19 -25.57 -11.36 11.37
CA ARG A 19 -26.59 -10.93 12.35
C ARG A 19 -26.32 -9.47 12.72
N PRO A 20 -27.10 -8.49 12.24
CA PRO A 20 -26.88 -7.10 12.62
C PRO A 20 -27.23 -6.91 14.10
N PHE A 21 -26.34 -6.24 14.84
CA PHE A 21 -26.49 -5.95 16.27
C PHE A 21 -27.18 -4.60 16.56
N PHE A 22 -27.65 -3.89 15.54
CA PHE A 22 -28.19 -2.54 15.66
C PHE A 22 -29.72 -2.49 15.65
N ALA A 23 -30.30 -1.74 16.58
CA ALA A 23 -31.69 -1.28 16.55
C ALA A 23 -31.72 0.07 15.82
N GLU A 24 -32.58 0.18 14.80
CA GLU A 24 -32.69 1.25 13.79
C GLU A 24 -31.69 1.10 12.61
N PRO A 25 -32.16 0.80 11.37
CA PRO A 25 -31.29 0.71 10.20
C PRO A 25 -30.92 2.12 9.71
N SER A 26 -29.79 2.65 10.18
CA SER A 26 -29.17 3.80 9.54
C SER A 26 -28.49 3.36 8.25
N GLY A 27 -28.96 3.90 7.11
CA GLY A 27 -28.32 3.76 5.80
C GLY A 27 -28.56 2.42 5.09
N SER A 28 -28.76 2.48 3.77
CA SER A 28 -28.70 1.27 2.94
C SER A 28 -27.23 0.80 2.87
N MET A 29 -26.89 -0.27 3.60
CA MET A 29 -25.58 -0.92 3.46
C MET A 29 -25.41 -1.41 2.03
N LYS A 30 -24.45 -0.82 1.30
CA LYS A 30 -24.02 -1.32 0.00
C LYS A 30 -22.99 -2.42 0.24
N VAL A 31 -23.37 -3.66 -0.04
CA VAL A 31 -22.45 -4.81 0.00
C VAL A 31 -22.09 -5.16 -1.42
N GLU A 32 -20.81 -5.16 -1.72
CA GLU A 32 -20.29 -5.71 -2.97
C GLU A 32 -19.63 -7.07 -2.69
N LEU A 33 -20.05 -8.09 -3.43
CA LEU A 33 -19.45 -9.42 -3.38
C LEU A 33 -18.70 -9.66 -4.68
N ARG A 34 -17.38 -9.81 -4.61
CA ARG A 34 -16.53 -10.15 -5.76
C ARG A 34 -15.83 -11.48 -5.47
N PRO A 35 -15.87 -12.46 -6.40
CA PRO A 35 -15.02 -13.64 -6.26
C PRO A 35 -13.56 -13.23 -6.47
N VAL A 36 -12.71 -13.51 -5.49
CA VAL A 36 -11.27 -13.31 -5.58
C VAL A 36 -10.63 -14.66 -5.88
N VAL A 37 -10.23 -14.88 -7.13
CA VAL A 37 -9.59 -16.14 -7.54
C VAL A 37 -8.08 -15.93 -7.54
N ARG A 38 -7.45 -16.45 -6.49
CA ARG A 38 -6.00 -16.47 -6.33
C ARG A 38 -5.35 -17.32 -7.44
N PRO A 39 -4.38 -16.77 -8.20
CA PRO A 39 -3.64 -17.53 -9.19
C PRO A 39 -2.83 -18.67 -8.55
N ASP A 40 -2.74 -19.80 -9.24
CA ASP A 40 -1.96 -20.96 -8.78
C ASP A 40 -0.48 -20.63 -8.56
N ASP A 41 0.05 -19.64 -9.28
CA ASP A 41 1.42 -19.18 -9.21
C ASP A 41 1.60 -17.84 -8.48
N ALA A 42 0.64 -17.43 -7.65
CA ALA A 42 0.79 -16.26 -6.78
C ALA A 42 1.78 -16.51 -5.63
N LEU A 43 2.51 -15.47 -5.20
CA LEU A 43 3.35 -15.51 -3.98
C LEU A 43 2.55 -16.00 -2.79
N LEU A 44 3.05 -16.99 -2.03
CA LEU A 44 2.31 -17.69 -0.96
C LEU A 44 1.57 -16.73 -0.01
N ASP A 45 2.25 -15.70 0.48
CA ASP A 45 1.67 -14.72 1.41
C ASP A 45 1.18 -13.44 0.72
N GLY A 46 1.30 -13.39 -0.61
CA GLY A 46 0.93 -12.23 -1.41
C GLY A 46 -0.58 -11.98 -1.41
N GLN A 47 -0.95 -10.70 -1.36
CA GLN A 47 -2.34 -10.23 -1.39
C GLN A 47 -2.63 -9.48 -2.71
N PRO A 48 -3.87 -9.54 -3.21
CA PRO A 48 -4.25 -8.76 -4.37
C PRO A 48 -4.42 -7.28 -4.02
N ALA A 49 -4.20 -6.42 -5.00
CA ALA A 49 -4.73 -5.05 -5.00
C ALA A 49 -6.04 -5.00 -5.81
N PHE A 50 -6.99 -4.15 -5.44
CA PHE A 50 -8.28 -4.01 -6.13
C PHE A 50 -8.44 -2.62 -6.72
N GLY A 51 -8.75 -2.56 -8.01
CA GLY A 51 -8.89 -1.31 -8.74
C GLY A 51 -10.29 -0.72 -8.68
N SER A 52 -10.36 0.59 -8.93
CA SER A 52 -11.60 1.33 -9.05
C SER A 52 -12.06 1.44 -10.51
N GLY A 53 -11.11 1.56 -11.45
CA GLY A 53 -11.30 1.66 -12.91
C GLY A 53 -11.45 0.32 -13.63
N ARG A 54 -10.84 0.12 -14.82
CA ARG A 54 -10.94 -1.16 -15.58
C ARG A 54 -10.24 -2.32 -14.89
N ILE A 55 -9.25 -2.04 -14.05
CA ILE A 55 -8.53 -3.02 -13.25
C ILE A 55 -9.48 -3.60 -12.19
N ALA A 56 -9.67 -4.91 -12.19
CA ALA A 56 -10.43 -5.60 -11.15
C ALA A 56 -9.51 -6.03 -10.01
N GLU A 57 -8.37 -6.64 -10.34
CA GLU A 57 -7.39 -7.13 -9.37
C GLU A 57 -5.98 -7.20 -9.96
N VAL A 58 -4.97 -7.07 -9.10
CA VAL A 58 -3.56 -7.27 -9.46
C VAL A 58 -2.89 -8.19 -8.44
N TRP A 59 -2.14 -9.17 -8.92
CA TRP A 59 -1.38 -10.13 -8.12
C TRP A 59 0.10 -10.11 -8.45
N LEU A 60 0.91 -10.33 -7.43
CA LEU A 60 2.31 -10.74 -7.57
C LEU A 60 2.38 -12.25 -7.78
N ILE A 61 3.04 -12.66 -8.87
CA ILE A 61 3.09 -14.04 -9.36
C ILE A 61 4.52 -14.51 -9.63
N ALA A 62 4.65 -15.78 -10.03
CA ALA A 62 5.89 -16.43 -10.40
C ALA A 62 6.94 -16.38 -9.26
N PRO A 63 6.69 -17.06 -8.11
CA PRO A 63 7.63 -17.10 -6.99
C PRO A 63 9.02 -17.56 -7.44
N THR A 64 10.05 -16.86 -6.99
CA THR A 64 11.44 -17.13 -7.37
C THR A 64 12.40 -16.89 -6.21
N THR A 65 13.52 -17.63 -6.21
CA THR A 65 14.60 -17.52 -5.21
C THR A 65 15.87 -16.88 -5.79
N ARG A 66 15.76 -16.21 -6.95
CA ARG A 66 16.91 -15.61 -7.66
C ARG A 66 17.50 -14.37 -6.97
N TYR A 67 16.80 -13.81 -5.98
CA TYR A 67 17.24 -12.66 -5.21
C TYR A 67 17.25 -13.02 -3.71
N ASP A 68 18.44 -12.98 -3.10
CA ASP A 68 18.72 -13.52 -1.76
C ASP A 68 18.78 -12.44 -0.68
N HIS A 69 17.90 -11.44 -0.73
CA HIS A 69 17.89 -10.37 0.27
C HIS A 69 17.18 -10.77 1.56
N ALA A 70 16.03 -11.43 1.43
CA ALA A 70 15.19 -11.87 2.53
C ALA A 70 14.75 -10.76 3.50
N ALA A 71 14.65 -9.52 3.01
CA ALA A 71 14.17 -8.39 3.81
C ALA A 71 12.76 -8.63 4.34
N LEU A 72 11.95 -9.37 3.59
CA LEU A 72 10.56 -9.62 3.91
C LEU A 72 10.36 -10.82 4.85
N GLY A 73 11.37 -11.64 5.18
CA GLY A 73 11.22 -12.78 6.12
C GLY A 73 11.36 -14.20 5.55
N ASP A 74 11.46 -14.33 4.23
CA ASP A 74 11.92 -15.51 3.49
C ASP A 74 12.73 -15.04 2.29
N ALA A 75 13.28 -15.96 1.50
CA ALA A 75 14.06 -15.65 0.30
C ALA A 75 13.26 -15.88 -0.99
N VAL A 76 11.94 -15.61 -0.97
CA VAL A 76 11.05 -15.82 -2.14
C VAL A 76 10.43 -14.49 -2.54
N GLU A 77 10.80 -14.03 -3.74
CA GLU A 77 10.28 -12.80 -4.33
C GLU A 77 9.40 -13.11 -5.54
N ALA A 78 8.63 -12.13 -6.02
CA ALA A 78 7.81 -12.30 -7.22
C ALA A 78 8.62 -12.06 -8.49
N GLY A 79 8.43 -12.92 -9.48
CA GLY A 79 8.98 -12.78 -10.82
C GLY A 79 8.05 -12.07 -11.80
N GLY A 80 6.79 -11.79 -11.43
CA GLY A 80 5.83 -11.20 -12.36
C GLY A 80 4.60 -10.58 -11.71
N LEU A 81 3.77 -10.00 -12.58
CA LEU A 81 2.44 -9.45 -12.27
C LEU A 81 1.37 -10.15 -13.10
N LEU A 82 0.23 -10.43 -12.47
CA LEU A 82 -1.02 -10.75 -13.14
C LEU A 82 -2.01 -9.62 -12.88
N LEU A 83 -2.54 -9.06 -13.95
CA LEU A 83 -3.61 -8.07 -13.92
C LEU A 83 -4.87 -8.72 -14.49
N ARG A 84 -5.98 -8.70 -13.75
CA ARG A 84 -7.29 -9.10 -14.25
C ARG A 84 -8.17 -7.86 -14.42
N LEU A 85 -8.79 -7.74 -15.58
CA LEU A 85 -9.69 -6.65 -15.92
C LEU A 85 -11.13 -7.02 -15.58
N ARG A 86 -12.00 -6.00 -15.47
CA ARG A 86 -13.43 -6.19 -15.18
C ARG A 86 -14.19 -6.95 -16.27
N ASP A 87 -13.67 -7.00 -17.49
CA ASP A 87 -14.23 -7.83 -18.57
C ASP A 87 -13.84 -9.32 -18.45
N GLY A 88 -13.04 -9.67 -17.44
CA GLY A 88 -12.55 -11.03 -17.17
C GLY A 88 -11.27 -11.39 -17.94
N SER A 89 -10.76 -10.52 -18.80
CA SER A 89 -9.49 -10.76 -19.49
C SER A 89 -8.30 -10.53 -18.55
N GLU A 90 -7.19 -11.19 -18.84
CA GLU A 90 -5.97 -11.13 -18.02
C GLU A 90 -4.79 -10.60 -18.84
N ARG A 91 -3.91 -9.85 -18.18
CA ARG A 91 -2.59 -9.43 -18.70
C ARG A 91 -1.53 -9.93 -17.74
N ARG A 92 -0.44 -10.44 -18.28
CA ARG A 92 0.67 -10.99 -17.50
C ARG A 92 1.96 -10.31 -17.91
N LEU A 93 2.77 -9.98 -16.92
CA LEU A 93 4.12 -9.47 -17.10
C LEU A 93 5.08 -10.33 -16.30
N VAL A 94 6.13 -10.82 -16.94
CA VAL A 94 7.22 -11.56 -16.28
C VAL A 94 8.48 -10.73 -16.42
N LEU A 95 9.13 -10.45 -15.30
CA LEU A 95 10.39 -9.73 -15.27
C LEU A 95 11.51 -10.57 -15.85
N PRO A 96 12.51 -9.93 -16.49
CA PRO A 96 13.76 -10.59 -16.83
C PRO A 96 14.43 -11.20 -15.58
N GLU A 97 15.32 -12.19 -15.80
CA GLU A 97 15.96 -12.96 -14.71
C GLU A 97 16.87 -12.13 -13.80
N ASP A 98 17.24 -10.93 -14.20
CA ASP A 98 18.04 -10.00 -13.40
C ASP A 98 17.19 -9.05 -12.53
N HIS A 99 15.86 -9.22 -12.47
CA HIS A 99 14.98 -8.41 -11.61
C HIS A 99 14.00 -9.27 -10.81
N VAL A 100 13.47 -8.74 -9.71
CA VAL A 100 12.33 -9.27 -8.96
C VAL A 100 11.42 -8.13 -8.52
N PHE A 101 10.17 -8.46 -8.18
CA PHE A 101 9.33 -7.61 -7.34
C PHE A 101 9.56 -8.01 -5.88
N GLU A 102 10.19 -7.11 -5.12
CA GLU A 102 10.46 -7.29 -3.69
C GLU A 102 9.34 -6.61 -2.88
N ASP A 103 8.15 -7.18 -2.97
CA ASP A 103 6.90 -6.69 -2.37
C ASP A 103 5.97 -7.88 -2.09
N LEU A 104 4.93 -7.70 -1.28
CA LEU A 104 3.91 -8.73 -1.02
C LEU A 104 2.54 -8.37 -1.57
N HIS A 105 2.28 -7.10 -1.88
CA HIS A 105 1.03 -6.71 -2.52
C HIS A 105 1.22 -5.43 -3.33
N PRO A 106 0.66 -5.35 -4.55
CA PRO A 106 0.64 -4.10 -5.29
C PRO A 106 -0.18 -3.04 -4.54
N ARG A 107 0.00 -1.78 -4.92
CA ARG A 107 -0.89 -0.67 -4.57
C ARG A 107 -1.42 -0.04 -5.85
N LEU A 108 -2.63 0.48 -5.83
CA LEU A 108 -3.31 1.06 -6.99
C LEU A 108 -3.71 2.49 -6.69
N ALA A 109 -3.40 3.40 -7.62
CA ALA A 109 -3.83 4.79 -7.57
C ALA A 109 -3.80 5.39 -8.98
N ASP A 110 -4.79 6.20 -9.33
CA ASP A 110 -4.82 7.02 -10.54
C ASP A 110 -3.90 8.24 -10.33
N LEU A 111 -2.63 8.10 -10.72
CA LEU A 111 -1.57 9.08 -10.44
C LEU A 111 -1.53 10.20 -11.48
N ASP A 112 -1.90 9.92 -12.73
CA ASP A 112 -1.99 10.92 -13.79
C ASP A 112 -3.39 11.50 -14.02
N ARG A 113 -4.39 10.98 -13.29
CA ARG A 113 -5.79 11.44 -13.28
C ARG A 113 -6.52 11.22 -14.59
N ASP A 114 -6.14 10.17 -15.34
CA ASP A 114 -6.82 9.77 -16.57
C ASP A 114 -8.06 8.88 -16.33
N GLY A 115 -8.29 8.45 -15.08
CA GLY A 115 -9.38 7.58 -14.66
C GLY A 115 -9.02 6.09 -14.62
N GLU A 116 -7.78 5.72 -14.89
CA GLU A 116 -7.24 4.38 -14.74
C GLU A 116 -6.21 4.33 -13.61
N ASP A 117 -6.16 3.22 -12.87
CA ASP A 117 -5.19 3.10 -11.77
C ASP A 117 -3.81 2.69 -12.31
N GLU A 118 -2.75 3.39 -11.88
CA GLU A 118 -1.37 2.91 -11.93
C GLU A 118 -1.12 1.83 -10.88
N ILE A 119 -0.27 0.86 -11.24
CA ILE A 119 0.18 -0.22 -10.38
C ILE A 119 1.54 0.15 -9.77
N ILE A 120 1.52 0.49 -8.49
CA ILE A 120 2.71 0.83 -7.70
C ILE A 120 3.28 -0.46 -7.10
N VAL A 121 4.54 -0.74 -7.41
CA VAL A 121 5.28 -1.92 -6.92
C VAL A 121 6.75 -1.59 -6.65
N VAL A 122 7.39 -2.43 -5.84
CA VAL A 122 8.83 -2.35 -5.58
C VAL A 122 9.59 -3.33 -6.47
N ARG A 123 10.33 -2.83 -7.47
CA ARG A 123 11.18 -3.65 -8.34
C ARG A 123 12.63 -3.57 -7.90
N ALA A 124 13.29 -4.71 -7.67
CA ALA A 124 14.71 -4.79 -7.36
C ALA A 124 15.49 -5.44 -8.51
N SER A 125 16.68 -4.92 -8.79
CA SER A 125 17.64 -5.59 -9.69
C SER A 125 18.54 -6.55 -8.89
N LEU A 126 19.12 -7.55 -9.53
CA LEU A 126 20.08 -8.46 -8.92
C LEU A 126 21.46 -7.80 -8.70
N ASP A 127 21.81 -6.80 -9.50
CA ASP A 127 23.06 -6.02 -9.39
C ASP A 127 22.88 -4.65 -8.71
N GLY A 128 21.63 -4.20 -8.56
CA GLY A 128 21.24 -2.95 -7.93
C GLY A 128 20.21 -3.17 -6.82
N GLY A 129 19.65 -2.09 -6.27
CA GLY A 129 18.64 -2.16 -5.23
C GLY A 129 17.21 -2.04 -5.76
N ALA A 130 16.28 -1.90 -4.82
CA ALA A 130 14.89 -1.62 -5.08
C ALA A 130 14.67 -0.22 -5.67
N VAL A 131 13.64 -0.11 -6.50
CA VAL A 131 13.16 1.13 -7.13
C VAL A 131 11.64 1.10 -7.12
N LEU A 132 11.03 2.19 -6.68
CA LEU A 132 9.58 2.36 -6.78
C LEU A 132 9.21 2.46 -8.27
N THR A 133 8.32 1.59 -8.72
CA THR A 133 8.04 1.42 -10.14
C THR A 133 6.54 1.45 -10.40
N LEU A 134 6.14 2.14 -11.47
CA LEU A 134 4.76 2.19 -11.93
C LEU A 134 4.58 1.31 -13.17
N TYR A 135 3.58 0.44 -13.16
CA TYR A 135 3.07 -0.24 -14.34
C TYR A 135 1.65 0.19 -14.62
N GLY A 136 1.20 0.06 -15.86
CA GLY A 136 -0.19 0.33 -16.23
C GLY A 136 -0.52 -0.23 -17.61
N LEU A 137 -1.75 0.02 -18.06
CA LEU A 137 -2.25 -0.44 -19.35
C LEU A 137 -1.96 0.58 -20.45
N VAL A 138 -1.10 0.22 -21.40
CA VAL A 138 -0.86 1.02 -22.62
C VAL A 138 -1.22 0.16 -23.81
N ASP A 139 -2.12 0.64 -24.66
CA ASP A 139 -2.67 -0.12 -25.80
C ASP A 139 -3.20 -1.50 -25.37
N ASP A 140 -3.82 -1.59 -24.19
CA ASP A 140 -4.35 -2.82 -23.60
C ASP A 140 -3.27 -3.87 -23.22
N GLU A 141 -2.00 -3.45 -23.12
CA GLU A 141 -0.89 -4.27 -22.63
C GLU A 141 -0.35 -3.71 -21.31
N LEU A 142 0.04 -4.61 -20.40
CA LEU A 142 0.70 -4.22 -19.15
C LEU A 142 2.14 -3.78 -19.45
N ARG A 143 2.46 -2.52 -19.22
CA ARG A 143 3.78 -1.92 -19.52
C ARG A 143 4.33 -1.15 -18.32
N LEU A 144 5.65 -1.04 -18.28
CA LEU A 144 6.36 -0.11 -17.39
C LEU A 144 6.04 1.33 -17.82
N LEU A 145 5.56 2.15 -16.90
CA LEU A 145 5.21 3.55 -17.15
C LEU A 145 6.30 4.49 -16.66
N ALA A 146 6.69 4.34 -15.41
CA ALA A 146 7.64 5.23 -14.76
C ALA A 146 8.46 4.50 -13.68
N GLU A 147 9.57 5.12 -13.32
CA GLU A 147 10.43 4.67 -12.25
C GLU A 147 10.85 5.84 -11.39
N GLY A 148 11.03 5.58 -10.10
CA GLY A 148 11.65 6.51 -9.17
C GLY A 148 13.16 6.61 -9.36
N PRO A 149 13.81 7.47 -8.57
CA PRO A 149 15.25 7.63 -8.58
C PRO A 149 15.98 6.29 -8.36
N ARG A 150 16.90 5.95 -9.29
CA ARG A 150 17.68 4.71 -9.27
C ARG A 150 19.04 4.92 -8.60
N HIS A 151 19.11 4.84 -7.26
CA HIS A 151 20.35 5.02 -6.50
C HIS A 151 20.63 3.96 -5.45
N LEU A 152 19.73 3.00 -5.26
CA LEU A 152 19.90 1.94 -4.28
C LEU A 152 20.89 0.87 -4.77
N GLN A 153 21.80 0.49 -3.87
CA GLN A 153 22.72 -0.63 -4.07
C GLN A 153 21.99 -1.96 -3.88
N ARG A 154 22.59 -3.07 -4.35
CA ARG A 154 22.09 -4.42 -4.06
C ARG A 154 21.72 -4.59 -2.59
N HIS A 155 20.58 -5.25 -2.33
CA HIS A 155 20.07 -5.49 -0.98
C HIS A 155 19.76 -4.19 -0.21
N ARG A 156 19.30 -3.19 -0.95
CA ARG A 156 18.70 -1.98 -0.37
C ARG A 156 17.29 -1.91 -0.90
N TRP A 157 16.37 -1.86 0.04
CA TRP A 157 14.94 -1.95 -0.19
C TRP A 157 14.24 -0.69 0.28
N LEU A 158 13.02 -0.48 -0.18
CA LEU A 158 12.13 0.61 0.21
C LEU A 158 10.74 0.05 0.47
N ASN A 159 10.01 0.65 1.41
CA ASN A 159 8.65 0.22 1.73
C ASN A 159 7.65 1.33 1.40
N PRO A 160 6.74 1.13 0.42
CA PRO A 160 5.71 2.11 0.11
C PRO A 160 4.70 2.27 1.25
N ILE A 161 4.37 3.52 1.57
CA ILE A 161 3.33 3.89 2.54
C ILE A 161 1.98 3.90 1.85
N GLY A 162 1.89 4.56 0.68
CA GLY A 162 0.67 4.69 -0.10
C GLY A 162 0.72 5.90 -1.01
N ALA A 163 -0.42 6.22 -1.64
CA ALA A 163 -0.56 7.36 -2.53
C ALA A 163 -1.79 8.19 -2.15
N ALA A 164 -1.65 9.51 -2.22
CA ALA A 164 -2.72 10.47 -1.97
C ALA A 164 -2.34 11.84 -2.54
N ASP A 165 -3.32 12.71 -2.71
CA ASP A 165 -3.11 14.15 -2.91
C ASP A 165 -2.82 14.75 -1.52
N PHE A 166 -1.55 14.79 -1.13
CA PHE A 166 -1.18 15.09 0.25
C PHE A 166 -1.21 16.59 0.56
N ASP A 167 -1.03 17.46 -0.43
CA ASP A 167 -1.03 18.90 -0.25
C ASP A 167 -2.25 19.62 -0.84
N GLY A 168 -3.12 18.89 -1.54
CA GLY A 168 -4.38 19.40 -2.07
C GLY A 168 -4.25 20.19 -3.36
N ASP A 169 -3.10 20.11 -4.04
CA ASP A 169 -2.86 20.85 -5.29
C ASP A 169 -3.50 20.21 -6.53
N GLY A 170 -3.99 18.98 -6.37
CA GLY A 170 -4.56 18.22 -7.46
C GLY A 170 -3.58 17.30 -8.19
N THR A 171 -2.44 17.01 -7.60
CA THR A 171 -1.52 15.94 -7.98
C THR A 171 -1.73 14.76 -7.03
N VAL A 172 -1.35 13.54 -7.41
CA VAL A 172 -1.31 12.42 -6.45
C VAL A 172 0.14 12.03 -6.29
N GLU A 173 0.63 12.10 -5.06
CA GLU A 173 1.98 11.73 -4.72
C GLU A 173 2.00 10.31 -4.15
N VAL A 174 3.16 9.65 -4.25
CA VAL A 174 3.45 8.39 -3.59
C VAL A 174 4.45 8.63 -2.47
N ALA A 175 4.10 8.22 -1.26
CA ALA A 175 4.96 8.25 -0.10
C ALA A 175 5.62 6.87 0.12
N TYR A 176 6.93 6.86 0.39
CA TYR A 176 7.65 5.63 0.76
C TYR A 176 8.81 5.91 1.70
N VAL A 177 9.21 4.88 2.47
CA VAL A 177 10.45 4.95 3.25
C VAL A 177 11.54 4.17 2.54
N GLU A 178 12.57 4.89 2.13
CA GLU A 178 13.79 4.32 1.60
C GLU A 178 14.66 3.74 2.71
N THR A 179 15.10 2.50 2.51
CA THR A 179 16.02 1.78 3.40
C THR A 179 15.61 1.85 4.89
N PRO A 180 14.38 1.40 5.24
CA PRO A 180 13.81 1.56 6.58
C PRO A 180 14.61 0.91 7.71
N HIS A 181 15.60 0.07 7.39
CA HIS A 181 16.48 -0.60 8.35
C HIS A 181 17.82 0.11 8.59
N ILE A 182 18.17 1.09 7.75
CA ILE A 182 19.46 1.80 7.83
C ILE A 182 19.33 3.31 7.67
N GLY A 183 18.87 3.80 6.51
CA GLY A 183 18.83 5.22 6.18
C GLY A 183 17.55 5.85 6.68
N GLY A 184 16.42 5.20 6.43
CA GLY A 184 15.14 5.61 6.99
C GLY A 184 14.69 6.98 6.48
N ILE A 185 14.70 7.16 5.16
CA ILE A 185 14.35 8.42 4.51
C ILE A 185 12.91 8.30 4.00
N LEU A 186 12.00 9.09 4.56
CA LEU A 186 10.69 9.32 3.96
C LEU A 186 10.91 10.14 2.69
N ARG A 187 10.35 9.67 1.57
CA ARG A 187 10.32 10.40 0.29
C ARG A 187 8.87 10.56 -0.17
N ILE A 188 8.58 11.72 -0.74
CA ILE A 188 7.35 12.03 -1.46
C ILE A 188 7.75 12.24 -2.92
N VAL A 189 7.12 11.51 -3.82
CA VAL A 189 7.36 11.59 -5.27
C VAL A 189 6.04 11.75 -6.01
N SER A 190 6.04 12.46 -7.12
CA SER A 190 4.89 12.55 -8.03
C SER A 190 5.27 12.12 -9.44
N LEU A 191 4.27 11.77 -10.25
CA LEU A 191 4.45 11.42 -11.65
C LEU A 191 4.53 12.70 -12.50
N GLN A 192 5.68 12.96 -13.09
CA GLN A 192 5.92 14.12 -13.95
C GLN A 192 6.59 13.67 -15.24
N ASP A 193 5.99 13.99 -16.39
CA ASP A 193 6.53 13.67 -17.73
C ASP A 193 6.96 12.19 -17.88
N GLY A 194 6.20 11.26 -17.29
CA GLY A 194 6.49 9.82 -17.34
C GLY A 194 7.63 9.36 -16.42
N GLN A 195 8.00 10.14 -15.41
CA GLN A 195 8.99 9.78 -14.39
C GLN A 195 8.44 10.05 -12.99
N LEU A 196 8.87 9.27 -12.00
CA LEU A 196 8.61 9.61 -10.59
C LEU A 196 9.68 10.58 -10.10
N VAL A 197 9.30 11.83 -9.84
CA VAL A 197 10.18 12.92 -9.44
C VAL A 197 10.03 13.17 -7.94
N GLU A 198 11.15 13.31 -7.23
CA GLU A 198 11.13 13.68 -5.81
C GLU A 198 10.71 15.13 -5.62
N GLU A 199 9.73 15.30 -4.73
CA GLU A 199 9.27 16.62 -4.30
C GLU A 199 9.81 16.98 -2.93
N ALA A 200 9.83 16.01 -2.01
CA ALA A 200 10.38 16.19 -0.67
C ALA A 200 10.98 14.91 -0.10
N SER A 201 11.94 15.09 0.82
CA SER A 201 12.48 14.01 1.61
C SER A 201 12.84 14.43 3.04
N LEU A 202 12.67 13.50 3.98
CA LEU A 202 13.00 13.71 5.39
C LEU A 202 13.53 12.43 6.02
N ALA A 203 14.71 12.51 6.63
CA ALA A 203 15.33 11.36 7.30
C ALA A 203 14.80 11.12 8.72
N GLY A 204 15.02 9.91 9.22
CA GLY A 204 14.81 9.55 10.62
C GLY A 204 13.54 8.74 10.88
N PHE A 205 13.15 7.89 9.93
CA PHE A 205 11.94 7.06 9.99
C PHE A 205 12.21 5.58 9.73
N SER A 206 11.28 4.72 10.11
CA SER A 206 11.30 3.29 9.80
C SER A 206 9.87 2.77 9.81
N ASN A 207 9.40 2.24 8.67
CA ASN A 207 8.09 1.58 8.54
C ASN A 207 8.25 0.07 8.25
N HIS A 208 9.34 -0.55 8.71
CA HIS A 208 9.50 -1.99 8.55
C HIS A 208 10.42 -2.57 9.63
N VAL A 209 10.06 -3.74 10.13
CA VAL A 209 10.94 -4.58 10.94
C VAL A 209 11.61 -5.58 9.99
N ILE A 210 12.94 -5.60 9.93
CA ILE A 210 13.62 -6.48 8.97
C ILE A 210 13.29 -7.96 9.24
N GLY A 211 12.98 -8.71 8.19
CA GLY A 211 12.67 -10.13 8.26
C GLY A 211 11.22 -10.44 8.65
N THR A 212 10.33 -9.44 8.69
CA THR A 212 8.91 -9.63 8.98
C THR A 212 8.07 -9.50 7.70
N ARG A 213 6.91 -10.13 7.67
CA ARG A 213 5.97 -10.08 6.51
C ARG A 213 5.15 -8.79 6.48
N GLU A 214 5.10 -8.09 7.60
CA GLU A 214 4.28 -6.92 7.86
C GLU A 214 4.84 -5.68 7.15
N LEU A 215 4.14 -5.18 6.12
CA LEU A 215 4.54 -3.99 5.34
C LEU A 215 3.80 -2.71 5.76
N GLY A 216 2.75 -2.83 6.57
CA GLY A 216 1.81 -1.76 6.92
C GLY A 216 2.16 -0.98 8.17
N LEU A 217 3.44 -0.85 8.55
CA LEU A 217 3.88 -0.11 9.75
C LEU A 217 3.85 1.42 9.52
N SER A 218 2.75 1.91 8.96
CA SER A 218 2.45 3.31 8.65
C SER A 218 0.98 3.45 8.29
N ALA A 219 0.43 4.66 8.37
CA ALA A 219 -0.93 4.95 7.90
C ALA A 219 -1.02 6.31 7.21
N ILE A 220 -2.07 6.48 6.41
CA ILE A 220 -2.47 7.73 5.76
C ILE A 220 -3.91 8.02 6.18
N LEU A 221 -4.17 9.20 6.74
CA LEU A 221 -5.49 9.56 7.27
C LEU A 221 -5.60 11.09 7.42
N ASP A 222 -6.74 11.67 7.03
CA ASP A 222 -7.12 13.03 7.46
C ASP A 222 -7.56 12.98 8.94
N PHE A 223 -6.60 13.25 9.81
CA PHE A 223 -6.74 13.09 11.26
C PHE A 223 -7.14 14.40 11.94
N ASP A 224 -6.71 15.56 11.42
CA ASP A 224 -7.12 16.86 11.94
C ASP A 224 -8.37 17.47 11.27
N GLU A 225 -8.98 16.73 10.33
CA GLU A 225 -10.25 17.04 9.66
C GLU A 225 -10.18 18.34 8.83
N ASP A 226 -9.00 18.66 8.29
CA ASP A 226 -8.81 19.82 7.41
C ASP A 226 -9.00 19.48 5.92
N GLY A 227 -9.26 18.22 5.61
CA GLY A 227 -9.50 17.72 4.25
C GLY A 227 -8.25 17.21 3.54
N LEU A 228 -7.07 17.30 4.17
CA LEU A 228 -5.81 16.76 3.65
C LEU A 228 -5.33 15.58 4.50
N PRO A 229 -4.71 14.56 3.88
CA PRO A 229 -4.24 13.40 4.62
C PRO A 229 -2.89 13.61 5.31
N GLU A 230 -2.77 13.16 6.55
CA GLU A 230 -1.50 13.05 7.28
C GLU A 230 -0.86 11.68 7.09
N ILE A 231 0.47 11.65 7.19
CA ILE A 231 1.28 10.44 7.24
C ILE A 231 1.64 10.12 8.69
N PHE A 232 1.20 8.95 9.15
CA PHE A 232 1.55 8.37 10.45
C PHE A 232 2.74 7.43 10.28
N LEU A 233 3.88 7.81 10.85
CA LEU A 233 5.14 7.12 10.59
C LEU A 233 6.02 7.01 11.84
N PRO A 234 6.49 5.81 12.20
CA PRO A 234 7.43 5.67 13.29
C PRO A 234 8.81 6.28 12.97
N SER A 235 9.43 6.84 14.01
CA SER A 235 10.84 7.27 13.94
C SER A 235 11.78 6.10 13.60
N ALA A 236 13.03 6.37 13.23
CA ALA A 236 14.00 5.34 12.85
C ALA A 236 14.24 4.26 13.92
N ARG A 237 14.08 4.60 15.21
CA ARG A 237 14.16 3.63 16.32
C ARG A 237 12.82 2.96 16.64
N ARG A 238 11.75 3.34 15.94
CA ARG A 238 10.35 2.97 16.16
C ARG A 238 9.81 3.25 17.57
N ARG A 239 10.48 4.07 18.39
CA ARG A 239 10.07 4.43 19.76
C ARG A 239 9.26 5.72 19.86
N SER A 240 8.81 6.20 18.72
CA SER A 240 7.99 7.40 18.62
C SER A 240 7.20 7.31 17.34
N LEU A 241 5.90 7.53 17.44
CA LEU A 241 5.04 7.77 16.30
C LEU A 241 5.08 9.26 15.97
N ARG A 242 5.21 9.60 14.69
CA ARG A 242 5.20 10.97 14.20
C ARG A 242 4.05 11.13 13.21
N VAL A 243 3.32 12.23 13.35
CA VAL A 243 2.26 12.65 12.43
C VAL A 243 2.85 13.74 11.56
N LEU A 244 2.86 13.53 10.25
CA LEU A 244 3.53 14.37 9.28
C LEU A 244 2.51 14.91 8.27
N ARG A 245 2.67 16.16 7.88
CA ARG A 245 1.97 16.77 6.74
C ARG A 245 2.98 17.06 5.64
N TYR A 246 2.60 16.79 4.41
CA TYR A 246 3.29 17.31 3.24
C TYR A 246 2.52 18.53 2.73
N SER A 247 3.20 19.64 2.48
CA SER A 247 2.59 20.86 1.95
C SER A 247 3.66 21.73 1.30
N ASP A 248 3.40 22.23 0.09
CA ASP A 248 4.29 23.18 -0.61
C ASP A 248 5.74 22.68 -0.74
N GLY A 249 5.95 21.39 -1.07
CA GLY A 249 7.30 20.82 -1.18
C GLY A 249 8.03 20.57 0.15
N GLU A 250 7.34 20.68 1.29
CA GLU A 250 7.92 20.48 2.62
C GLU A 250 7.18 19.41 3.44
N ILE A 251 7.94 18.59 4.16
CA ILE A 251 7.41 17.65 5.17
C ILE A 251 7.51 18.30 6.55
N ARG A 252 6.37 18.51 7.21
CA ARG A 252 6.27 19.13 8.54
C ARG A 252 5.78 18.12 9.58
N LEU A 253 6.37 18.18 10.77
CA LEU A 253 5.93 17.40 11.93
C LEU A 253 4.78 18.13 12.62
N LEU A 254 3.59 17.53 12.63
CA LEU A 254 2.43 18.05 13.35
C LEU A 254 2.42 17.61 14.82
N GLY A 255 2.76 16.34 15.07
CA GLY A 255 2.68 15.76 16.40
C GLY A 255 3.57 14.53 16.59
N ARG A 256 3.79 14.15 17.85
CA ARG A 256 4.49 12.90 18.19
C ARG A 256 4.01 12.26 19.48
N GLY A 257 3.92 10.94 19.48
CA GLY A 257 3.86 10.09 20.67
C GLY A 257 5.23 9.51 20.97
N LEU A 258 5.57 9.33 22.26
CA LEU A 258 6.80 8.68 22.70
C LEU A 258 6.47 7.37 23.43
N TYR A 259 7.25 6.33 23.16
CA TYR A 259 7.06 5.00 23.73
C TYR A 259 8.41 4.45 24.21
N ASP A 260 8.40 3.76 25.36
CA ASP A 260 9.58 3.05 25.85
C ASP A 260 9.88 1.79 25.02
N ALA A 261 8.83 1.15 24.51
CA ALA A 261 8.84 0.01 23.60
C ALA A 261 8.89 0.43 22.11
N GLN A 262 9.30 -0.48 21.23
CA GLN A 262 9.28 -0.24 19.78
C GLN A 262 7.89 -0.50 19.21
N ILE A 263 7.43 0.39 18.33
CA ILE A 263 6.27 0.18 17.47
C ILE A 263 6.60 -0.93 16.46
N ILE A 264 5.71 -1.91 16.35
CA ILE A 264 5.83 -3.10 15.49
C ILE A 264 4.48 -3.44 14.84
N GLY A 265 4.51 -4.29 13.83
CA GLY A 265 3.34 -4.81 13.13
C GLY A 265 2.63 -3.80 12.23
N ASP A 266 1.64 -4.31 11.50
CA ASP A 266 0.79 -3.48 10.65
C ASP A 266 -0.11 -2.57 11.50
N PHE A 267 -0.28 -1.33 11.04
CA PHE A 267 -1.25 -0.41 11.60
C PHE A 267 -2.65 -0.84 11.15
N ARG A 268 -3.62 -0.66 12.04
CA ARG A 268 -5.03 -0.87 11.73
C ARG A 268 -5.76 0.46 11.81
N LEU A 269 -6.73 0.63 10.91
CA LEU A 269 -7.62 1.77 10.84
C LEU A 269 -9.02 1.31 11.20
N GLU A 270 -9.59 1.89 12.25
CA GLU A 270 -10.91 1.53 12.78
C GLU A 270 -11.57 2.78 13.39
N ASP A 271 -12.84 3.04 13.08
CA ASP A 271 -13.68 4.01 13.81
C ASP A 271 -13.93 3.50 15.25
N LEU A 272 -13.16 4.04 16.21
CA LEU A 272 -13.12 3.60 17.59
C LEU A 272 -14.19 4.26 18.48
N ASP A 273 -14.70 5.42 18.07
CA ASP A 273 -15.66 6.21 18.85
C ASP A 273 -17.07 6.31 18.22
N GLY A 274 -17.23 5.79 17.00
CA GLY A 274 -18.49 5.75 16.26
C GLY A 274 -18.82 7.05 15.53
N ASN A 275 -17.84 7.92 15.30
CA ASN A 275 -18.04 9.21 14.63
C ASN A 275 -18.02 9.10 13.09
N GLY A 276 -17.70 7.93 12.53
CA GLY A 276 -17.62 7.67 11.10
C GLY A 276 -16.25 7.95 10.48
N MET A 277 -15.23 8.24 11.28
CA MET A 277 -13.85 8.48 10.87
C MET A 277 -12.94 7.44 11.52
N ASP A 278 -11.93 6.97 10.79
CA ASP A 278 -11.03 5.94 11.33
C ASP A 278 -9.98 6.54 12.27
N GLU A 279 -9.64 5.79 13.33
CA GLU A 279 -8.49 6.04 14.20
C GLU A 279 -7.33 5.08 13.89
N VAL A 280 -6.15 5.37 14.43
CA VAL A 280 -4.95 4.54 14.23
C VAL A 280 -4.70 3.63 15.43
N ILE A 281 -4.56 2.33 15.17
CA ILE A 281 -4.18 1.31 16.15
C ILE A 281 -2.86 0.67 15.75
N PHE A 282 -1.95 0.47 16.70
CA PHE A 282 -0.69 -0.24 16.47
C PHE A 282 -0.20 -0.98 17.72
N GLN A 283 0.77 -1.87 17.53
CA GLN A 283 1.35 -2.69 18.59
C GLN A 283 2.73 -2.22 19.00
N LEU A 284 3.08 -2.50 20.26
CA LEU A 284 4.41 -2.32 20.82
C LEU A 284 5.07 -3.69 21.07
N ASP A 285 6.41 -3.74 21.00
CA ASP A 285 7.20 -4.97 21.18
C ASP A 285 7.20 -5.54 22.61
N ASP A 286 6.61 -4.83 23.56
CA ASP A 286 6.31 -5.30 24.91
C ASP A 286 4.91 -5.94 25.05
N GLY A 287 4.16 -6.02 23.95
CA GLY A 287 2.83 -6.65 23.88
C GLY A 287 1.68 -5.69 24.16
N LEU A 288 1.92 -4.39 24.37
CA LEU A 288 0.85 -3.41 24.49
C LEU A 288 0.29 -3.03 23.11
N GLU A 289 -1.00 -2.73 23.08
CA GLU A 289 -1.68 -2.11 21.95
C GLU A 289 -1.95 -0.64 22.27
N VAL A 290 -1.64 0.24 21.32
CA VAL A 290 -1.93 1.67 21.40
C VAL A 290 -3.07 1.98 20.45
N ARG A 291 -4.07 2.70 20.96
CA ARG A 291 -5.22 3.20 20.20
C ARG A 291 -5.22 4.71 20.25
N LEU A 292 -5.09 5.35 19.09
CA LEU A 292 -5.00 6.81 18.98
C LEU A 292 -6.35 7.39 18.61
N TYR A 293 -7.01 7.94 19.62
CA TYR A 293 -8.20 8.76 19.45
C TYR A 293 -7.82 10.15 18.92
N ARG A 294 -8.70 10.70 18.10
CA ARG A 294 -8.68 12.10 17.67
C ARG A 294 -8.92 13.05 18.85
#